data_AF-A0A820MRQ0-F1
#
_entry.id   AF-A0A820MRQ0-F1
#
_cell.length_a   1.000
_cell.length_b   1.000
_cell.length_c   1.000
_cell.angle_alpha   90.00
_cell.angle_beta   90.00
_cell.angle_gamma   90.00
#
_symmetry.space_group_name_H-M   'P 1'
#
loop_
_entity.id
_entity.type
_entity.pdbx_description
1 polymer ?
#
loop_
_entity_poly.entity_id
_entity_poly.type
_entity_poly.pdbx_seq_one_letter_code
_entity_poly.pdbx_strand_id
1 'polypeptide(L)'
;MVLDELKKHKKIATAKHNVYAYRVNTETGKIINECNDDGENRAGEWVLEPLVFNNLNNIMVVVTRWHRDYSIHMGAGRFTAYKQCCAEIIKKFLK
;
A
#
# COMPACT_ATOMS: atom_id res chain seq x y z
N MET A 1 -11.41 4.44 -9.63
CA MET A 1 -10.26 3.59 -9.25
C MET A 1 -10.68 2.63 -8.12
N VAL A 2 -10.04 1.47 -7.94
CA VAL A 2 -10.36 0.51 -6.85
C VAL A 2 -10.39 1.19 -5.47
N LEU A 3 -9.49 2.15 -5.25
CA LEU A 3 -9.44 2.94 -4.03
C LEU A 3 -10.74 3.75 -3.78
N ASP A 4 -11.39 4.26 -4.81
CA ASP A 4 -12.64 5.03 -4.67
C ASP A 4 -13.77 4.13 -4.16
N GLU A 5 -13.81 2.88 -4.61
CA GLU A 5 -14.75 1.87 -4.12
C GLU A 5 -14.47 1.56 -2.64
N LEU A 6 -13.20 1.37 -2.26
CA LEU A 6 -12.82 1.15 -0.86
C LEU A 6 -13.20 2.35 0.03
N LYS A 7 -13.06 3.58 -0.47
CA LYS A 7 -13.43 4.81 0.25
C LYS A 7 -14.94 4.96 0.46
N LYS A 8 -15.80 4.22 -0.23
CA LYS A 8 -17.24 4.15 0.14
C LYS A 8 -17.44 3.58 1.55
N HIS A 9 -16.51 2.75 2.03
CA HIS A 9 -16.52 2.28 3.41
C HIS A 9 -16.03 3.39 4.35
N LYS A 10 -16.92 3.89 5.22
CA LYS A 10 -16.68 5.05 6.11
C LYS A 10 -15.34 4.98 6.86
N LYS A 11 -14.97 3.80 7.41
CA LYS A 11 -13.70 3.66 8.14
C LYS A 11 -12.48 4.00 7.28
N ILE A 12 -12.48 3.61 6.00
CA ILE A 12 -11.38 3.85 5.06
C ILE A 12 -11.39 5.32 4.61
N ALA A 13 -12.57 5.87 4.30
CA ALA A 13 -12.73 7.29 3.96
C ALA A 13 -12.21 8.24 5.04
N THR A 14 -12.39 7.89 6.32
CA THR A 14 -11.95 8.73 7.45
C THR A 14 -10.49 8.50 7.85
N ALA A 15 -9.76 7.62 7.15
CA ALA A 15 -8.35 7.40 7.42
C ALA A 15 -7.51 8.60 6.98
N LYS A 16 -6.38 8.82 7.67
CA LYS A 16 -5.47 9.93 7.33
C LYS A 16 -4.71 9.64 6.03
N HIS A 17 -4.34 8.37 5.83
CA HIS A 17 -3.57 7.94 4.67
C HIS A 17 -4.11 6.59 4.15
N ASN A 18 -4.23 6.49 2.83
CA ASN A 18 -4.55 5.29 2.08
C ASN A 18 -3.45 5.06 1.03
N VAL A 19 -2.30 4.65 1.53
CA VAL A 19 -1.09 4.38 0.74
C VAL A 19 -1.35 3.17 -0.15
N TYR A 20 -0.90 3.21 -1.41
CA TYR A 20 -1.05 2.06 -2.29
C TYR A 20 0.16 1.82 -3.18
N ALA A 21 0.29 0.58 -3.63
CA ALA A 21 1.21 0.18 -4.69
C ALA A 21 0.55 -0.86 -5.58
N TYR A 22 0.93 -0.89 -6.86
CA TYR A 22 0.47 -1.90 -7.79
C TYR A 22 1.54 -2.28 -8.80
N ARG A 23 1.39 -3.49 -9.34
CA ARG A 23 2.17 -4.00 -10.46
C ARG A 23 1.22 -4.50 -11.54
N VAL A 24 1.39 -4.09 -12.79
CA VAL A 24 0.54 -4.51 -13.90
C VAL A 24 1.36 -4.86 -15.13
N ASN A 25 1.00 -5.96 -15.77
CA ASN A 25 1.58 -6.37 -17.04
C ASN A 25 0.90 -5.58 -18.16
N THR A 26 1.71 -4.98 -19.03
CA THR A 26 1.22 -4.38 -20.27
C THR A 26 1.14 -5.42 -21.37
N GLU A 27 0.36 -5.11 -22.42
CA GLU A 27 0.29 -5.93 -23.64
C GLU A 27 1.66 -6.14 -24.30
N THR A 28 2.60 -5.19 -24.11
CA THR A 28 3.97 -5.28 -24.61
C THR A 28 4.90 -6.17 -23.78
N GLY A 29 4.40 -6.82 -22.72
CA GLY A 29 5.20 -7.64 -21.80
C GLY A 29 6.00 -6.84 -20.77
N LYS A 30 5.94 -5.51 -20.79
CA LYS A 30 6.55 -4.65 -19.75
C LYS A 30 5.72 -4.69 -18.47
N ILE A 31 6.39 -4.68 -17.32
CA ILE A 31 5.76 -4.55 -16.00
C ILE A 31 5.84 -3.10 -15.56
N ILE A 32 4.68 -2.49 -15.30
CA ILE A 32 4.59 -1.17 -14.67
C ILE A 32 4.54 -1.38 -13.16
N ASN A 33 5.40 -0.67 -12.43
CA ASN A 33 5.43 -0.66 -10.97
C ASN A 33 5.19 0.77 -10.51
N GLU A 34 4.10 1.01 -9.78
CA GLU A 34 3.71 2.36 -9.36
C GLU A 34 3.20 2.35 -7.93
N CYS A 35 3.34 3.49 -7.25
CA CYS A 35 2.89 3.65 -5.87
C CYS A 35 2.48 5.10 -5.56
N ASN A 36 1.74 5.28 -4.47
CA ASN A 36 1.30 6.57 -3.98
C ASN A 36 1.33 6.60 -2.45
N ASP A 37 1.95 7.64 -1.91
CA ASP A 37 2.18 7.81 -0.47
C ASP A 37 0.98 8.40 0.30
N ASP A 38 -0.01 8.95 -0.38
CA ASP A 38 -1.13 9.71 0.22
C ASP A 38 -0.68 10.71 1.30
N GLY A 39 0.47 11.37 1.11
CA GLY A 39 1.03 12.37 2.04
C GLY A 39 1.93 11.84 3.17
N GLU A 40 2.18 10.53 3.30
CA GLU A 40 3.13 9.97 4.30
C GLU A 40 4.61 10.21 3.98
N ASN A 41 4.89 10.53 2.71
CA ASN A 41 6.22 10.67 2.11
C ASN A 41 7.04 9.37 2.19
N ARG A 42 7.20 8.71 1.03
CA ARG A 42 7.91 7.44 0.75
C ARG A 42 7.22 6.14 1.16
N ALA A 43 6.06 6.16 1.82
CA ALA A 43 5.40 4.93 2.29
C ALA A 43 5.01 3.95 1.16
N GLY A 44 4.67 4.45 -0.02
CA GLY A 44 4.30 3.65 -1.20
C GLY A 44 5.43 2.74 -1.67
N GLU A 45 6.68 3.18 -1.60
CA GLU A 45 7.87 2.36 -1.92
C GLU A 45 7.94 1.11 -1.02
N TRP A 46 7.63 1.28 0.27
CA TRP A 46 7.63 0.19 1.25
C TRP A 46 6.47 -0.79 1.07
N VAL A 47 5.37 -0.35 0.46
CA VAL A 47 4.26 -1.23 0.05
C VAL A 47 4.61 -1.93 -1.27
N LEU A 48 5.30 -1.27 -2.20
CA LEU A 48 5.68 -1.83 -3.49
C LEU A 48 6.76 -2.92 -3.37
N GLU A 49 7.73 -2.73 -2.49
CA GLU A 49 8.90 -3.62 -2.36
C GLU A 49 8.51 -5.09 -2.15
N PRO A 50 7.57 -5.46 -1.25
CA PRO A 50 7.08 -6.84 -1.13
C PRO A 50 6.44 -7.42 -2.42
N LEU A 51 5.72 -6.61 -3.20
CA LEU A 51 5.12 -7.10 -4.46
C LEU A 51 6.21 -7.43 -5.48
N VAL A 52 7.24 -6.58 -5.58
CA VAL A 52 8.39 -6.80 -6.47
C VAL A 52 9.17 -8.03 -6.02
N PHE A 53 9.50 -8.12 -4.73
CA PHE A 53 10.26 -9.24 -4.16
C PHE A 53 9.59 -10.60 -4.40
N ASN A 54 8.27 -10.67 -4.28
CA ASN A 54 7.49 -11.89 -4.51
C ASN A 54 7.05 -12.08 -5.98
N ASN A 55 7.52 -11.22 -6.90
CA ASN A 55 7.12 -11.18 -8.31
C ASN A 55 5.60 -11.23 -8.55
N LEU A 56 4.82 -10.53 -7.73
CA LEU A 56 3.37 -10.46 -7.85
C LEU A 56 2.95 -9.41 -8.88
N ASN A 57 2.22 -9.81 -9.91
CA ASN A 57 1.78 -8.94 -11.00
C ASN A 57 0.25 -8.96 -11.12
N ASN A 58 -0.31 -7.89 -11.68
CA ASN A 58 -1.75 -7.64 -11.78
C ASN A 58 -2.45 -7.59 -10.42
N ILE A 59 -1.75 -7.08 -9.41
CA ILE A 59 -2.24 -6.92 -8.03
C ILE A 59 -2.00 -5.48 -7.58
N MET A 60 -2.98 -4.93 -6.85
CA MET A 60 -2.87 -3.67 -6.11
C MET A 60 -3.04 -3.97 -4.63
N VAL A 61 -2.18 -3.38 -3.81
CA VAL A 61 -2.30 -3.41 -2.34
C VAL A 61 -2.52 -1.99 -1.84
N VAL A 62 -3.52 -1.83 -0.97
CA VAL A 62 -3.81 -0.57 -0.27
C VAL A 62 -3.59 -0.81 1.22
N VAL A 63 -2.73 0.00 1.83
CA VAL A 63 -2.52 0.03 3.28
C VAL A 63 -3.12 1.32 3.84
N THR A 64 -4.21 1.15 4.57
CA THR A 64 -4.91 2.25 5.23
C THR A 64 -4.33 2.48 6.63
N ARG A 65 -3.96 3.73 6.93
CA ARG A 65 -3.47 4.14 8.24
C ARG A 65 -4.36 5.20 8.88
N TRP A 66 -4.76 4.91 10.11
CA TRP A 66 -5.40 5.86 11.01
C TRP A 66 -4.35 6.44 11.95
N HIS A 67 -4.02 7.71 11.75
CA HIS A 67 -3.15 8.47 12.64
C HIS A 67 -3.88 9.74 13.06
N ARG A 68 -3.89 10.05 14.35
CA ARG A 68 -4.45 11.30 14.87
C ARG A 68 -3.32 12.32 14.95
N ASP A 69 -3.61 13.57 14.61
CA ASP A 69 -2.58 14.62 14.51
C ASP A 69 -1.84 14.90 15.83
N TYR A 70 -2.44 14.58 16.99
CA TYR A 70 -1.82 14.70 18.32
C TYR A 70 -1.08 13.44 18.80
N SER A 71 -1.00 12.39 17.97
CA SER A 71 -0.35 11.13 18.36
C SER A 71 1.14 11.13 18.03
N ILE A 72 1.93 10.43 18.85
CA ILE A 72 3.40 10.38 18.73
C ILE A 72 3.79 9.95 17.32
N HIS A 73 4.65 10.74 16.67
CA HIS A 73 5.20 10.39 15.37
C HIS A 73 6.07 9.12 15.50
N MET A 74 5.68 8.06 14.79
CA MET A 74 6.40 6.78 14.78
C MET A 74 7.78 6.82 14.08
N GLY A 75 8.23 8.01 13.66
CA GLY A 75 9.52 8.18 12.96
C GLY A 75 9.65 7.25 11.75
N ALA A 76 10.84 6.71 11.53
CA ALA A 76 11.10 5.74 10.47
C ALA A 76 10.40 4.38 10.69
N GLY A 77 10.08 4.03 11.94
CA GLY A 77 9.44 2.75 12.28
C GLY A 77 8.07 2.54 11.62
N ARG A 78 7.40 3.63 11.22
CA ARG A 78 6.14 3.56 10.47
C ARG A 78 6.27 2.87 9.11
N PHE A 79 7.41 3.02 8.45
CA PHE A 79 7.64 2.40 7.15
C PHE A 79 7.78 0.88 7.25
N THR A 80 8.41 0.42 8.33
CA THR A 80 8.43 -1.01 8.67
C THR A 80 7.01 -1.55 8.86
N ALA A 81 6.12 -0.79 9.51
CA ALA A 81 4.73 -1.20 9.69
C ALA A 81 3.96 -1.32 8.36
N TYR A 82 4.15 -0.37 7.42
CA TYR A 82 3.59 -0.47 6.06
C TYR A 82 4.05 -1.74 5.36
N LYS A 83 5.36 -1.99 5.35
CA LYS A 83 5.95 -3.18 4.72
C LYS A 83 5.47 -4.48 5.36
N GLN A 84 5.44 -4.54 6.69
CA GLN A 84 4.96 -5.72 7.42
C GLN A 84 3.48 -5.99 7.13
N CYS A 85 2.63 -4.97 7.18
CA CYS A 85 1.21 -5.11 6.87
C CYS A 85 0.99 -5.67 5.44
N CYS A 86 1.73 -5.14 4.46
CA CYS A 86 1.71 -5.65 3.10
C CYS A 86 2.21 -7.10 2.99
N ALA A 87 3.32 -7.43 3.67
CA ALA A 87 3.88 -8.77 3.64
C ALA A 87 2.92 -9.82 4.24
N GLU A 88 2.20 -9.47 5.30
CA GLU A 88 1.22 -10.38 5.93
C GLU A 88 0.03 -10.70 5.03
N ILE A 89 -0.49 -9.73 4.26
CA ILE A 89 -1.56 -10.02 3.30
C ILE A 89 -1.06 -10.85 2.12
N ILE A 90 0.16 -10.60 1.64
CA ILE A 90 0.79 -11.40 0.59
C ILE A 90 0.94 -12.86 1.03
N LYS A 91 1.41 -13.11 2.26
CA LYS A 91 1.52 -14.47 2.82
C LYS A 91 0.18 -15.20 2.86
N LYS A 92 -0.93 -14.49 3.08
CA LYS A 92 -2.28 -15.07 3.06
C LYS A 92 -2.79 -15.32 1.66
N PHE A 93 -2.42 -14.47 0.69
CA PHE A 93 -2.81 -14.61 -0.70
C PHE A 93 -2.09 -15.77 -1.41
N LEU A 94 -0.85 -16.07 -1.01
CA LEU A 94 -0.02 -17.13 -1.59
C LEU A 94 -0.19 -18.51 -0.93
N LYS A 95 -1.04 -18.62 0.10
CA LYS A 95 -1.42 -19.89 0.72
C LYS A 95 -2.73 -20.39 0.12
#